data_AF-A0A4Q9TGI4-F1
#
_entry.id   AF-A0A4Q9TGI4-F1
#
_cell.length_a   1.000
_cell.length_b   1.000
_cell.length_c   1.000
_cell.angle_alpha   90.00
_cell.angle_beta   90.00
_cell.angle_gamma   90.00
#
_symmetry.space_group_name_H-M   'P 1'
#
loop_
_entity.id
_entity.type
_entity.pdbx_description
1 polymer ?
#
loop_
_entity_poly.entity_id
_entity_poly.type
_entity_poly.pdbx_seq_one_letter_code
_entity_poly.pdbx_strand_id
1 'polypeptide(L)'
;MDLGLGPTRRVAPLALLMGTALALAACSSTVTRTSGPASRPGVGGGTSAPRAVVSKPQYGKSVTVQRGQTLYRIATDNGIAPADLAAWNGLSAPYTIYPGQSLRLFPSNGARPGTTVATGRPATSAPAGATPTPVAAPPPVKSDIAWRWPADGQIVGRFVPGDASNQGVDIAGNAGDAVRATADGVVVYSGAGLVGYGELIIVKHSEAWLSAYGHNRKRLVNEGQRVKSGQQIAEMGRSGASRDMLHFEIRYNGKPVDPLGYLPPK
;
A
#
# COMPACT_ATOMS: atom_id res chain seq x y z
N MET A 1 -15.56 52.39 56.25
CA MET A 1 -14.93 52.25 57.57
C MET A 1 -14.31 50.86 57.60
N ASP A 2 -13.08 50.68 57.12
CA ASP A 2 -11.79 50.79 57.83
C ASP A 2 -11.48 49.62 58.79
N LEU A 3 -10.19 49.24 58.82
CA LEU A 3 -9.46 48.25 59.63
C LEU A 3 -9.43 46.80 59.09
N GLY A 4 -8.29 46.14 58.89
CA GLY A 4 -6.92 46.45 59.28
C GLY A 4 -5.95 45.32 58.87
N LEU A 5 -4.66 45.65 58.89
CA LEU A 5 -3.49 44.89 58.45
C LEU A 5 -3.25 43.55 59.16
N GLY A 6 -2.54 42.66 58.47
CA GLY A 6 -1.62 41.70 59.11
C GLY A 6 -0.94 40.72 58.16
N PRO A 7 0.33 40.95 57.74
CA PRO A 7 1.14 39.96 57.02
C PRO A 7 1.99 39.15 58.01
N THR A 8 2.10 37.82 57.83
CA THR A 8 3.02 37.00 58.62
C THR A 8 4.07 36.28 57.78
N ARG A 9 5.28 36.84 57.89
CA ARG A 9 6.59 36.21 58.09
C ARG A 9 7.28 35.50 56.91
N ARG A 10 8.29 36.23 56.42
CA ARG A 10 9.54 35.76 55.80
C ARG A 10 10.29 34.78 56.71
N VAL A 11 10.97 33.78 56.13
CA VAL A 11 12.39 33.46 56.40
C VAL A 11 13.02 32.97 55.09
N ALA A 12 14.21 33.49 54.80
CA ALA A 12 14.97 33.31 53.57
C ALA A 12 16.08 32.24 53.75
N PRO A 13 17.14 32.19 52.91
CA PRO A 13 17.60 31.01 52.20
C PRO A 13 18.79 30.30 52.89
N LEU A 14 19.11 29.07 52.48
CA LEU A 14 20.46 28.55 52.68
C LEU A 14 20.90 27.76 51.46
N ALA A 15 21.77 28.41 50.70
CA ALA A 15 22.64 27.78 49.73
C ALA A 15 23.64 26.88 50.45
N LEU A 16 23.94 25.71 49.89
CA LEU A 16 25.28 25.15 49.99
C LEU A 16 25.66 24.50 48.67
N LEU A 17 26.67 25.11 48.04
CA LEU A 17 27.43 24.60 46.91
C LEU A 17 28.35 23.46 47.37
N MET A 18 28.42 22.40 46.58
CA MET A 18 29.64 21.66 46.19
C MET A 18 29.20 20.77 45.01
N GLY A 19 29.71 20.90 43.79
CA GLY A 19 31.10 21.12 43.43
C GLY A 19 31.74 19.77 43.09
N THR A 20 31.45 19.21 41.92
CA THR A 20 32.34 18.24 41.26
C THR A 20 32.38 18.53 39.77
N ALA A 21 33.58 18.89 39.34
CA ALA A 21 33.98 19.16 37.99
C ALA A 21 34.62 17.91 37.35
N LEU A 22 34.60 17.90 36.03
CA LEU A 22 35.53 17.23 35.10
C LEU A 22 35.47 15.70 34.97
N ALA A 23 34.99 15.24 33.81
CA ALA A 23 35.86 14.54 32.86
C ALA A 23 35.27 14.57 31.43
N LEU A 24 36.12 14.99 30.49
CA LEU A 24 35.91 14.97 29.05
C LEU A 24 35.71 13.55 28.51
N ALA A 25 34.76 13.38 27.60
CA ALA A 25 34.86 12.42 26.51
C ALA A 25 34.07 12.93 25.30
N ALA A 26 34.68 13.87 24.57
CA ALA A 26 34.33 14.12 23.19
C ALA A 26 34.86 12.93 22.36
N CYS A 27 33.97 12.07 21.88
CA CYS A 27 34.33 11.11 20.84
C CYS A 27 33.61 11.53 19.55
N SER A 28 34.42 12.14 18.70
CA SER A 28 34.11 12.66 17.38
C SER A 28 33.50 11.60 16.46
N SER A 29 32.50 12.04 15.71
CA SER A 29 31.97 11.40 14.51
C SER A 29 33.09 11.10 13.52
N THR A 30 33.46 9.81 13.38
CA THR A 30 34.24 9.34 12.24
C THR A 30 33.45 8.25 11.53
N VAL A 31 32.70 8.66 10.52
CA VAL A 31 32.18 7.77 9.48
C VAL A 31 33.37 7.40 8.60
N THR A 32 33.91 6.19 8.77
CA THR A 32 34.87 5.61 7.84
C THR A 32 34.14 5.25 6.55
N ARG A 33 34.22 6.14 5.56
CA ARG A 33 33.97 5.81 4.15
C ARG A 33 35.16 5.00 3.65
N THR A 34 35.00 3.70 3.49
CA THR A 34 35.93 2.91 2.65
C THR A 34 35.67 3.29 1.20
N SER A 35 36.59 4.08 0.64
CA SER A 35 36.77 4.27 -0.78
C SER A 35 37.36 2.98 -1.38
N GLY A 36 36.50 2.15 -1.97
CA GLY A 36 36.91 1.11 -2.93
C GLY A 36 37.13 1.73 -4.32
N PRO A 37 38.09 1.22 -5.11
CA PRO A 37 38.57 1.90 -6.30
C PRO A 37 37.55 1.85 -7.45
N ALA A 38 37.53 2.96 -8.19
CA ALA A 38 36.83 3.10 -9.45
C ALA A 38 37.44 2.19 -10.52
N SER A 39 36.61 1.31 -11.09
CA SER A 39 36.82 0.73 -12.40
C SER A 39 35.52 0.82 -13.19
N ARG A 40 35.45 1.83 -14.08
CA ARG A 40 34.71 1.74 -15.35
C ARG A 40 35.64 0.99 -16.33
N PRO A 41 35.13 0.20 -17.31
CA PRO A 41 34.25 0.72 -18.36
C PRO A 41 33.18 -0.26 -18.86
N GLY A 42 32.21 0.26 -19.64
CA GLY A 42 31.33 -0.58 -20.47
C GLY A 42 29.96 0.03 -20.70
N VAL A 43 29.85 0.95 -21.66
CA VAL A 43 28.58 1.28 -22.31
C VAL A 43 28.20 0.10 -23.20
N GLY A 44 27.06 -0.53 -22.90
CA GLY A 44 26.40 -1.52 -23.74
C GLY A 44 24.90 -1.32 -23.64
N GLY A 45 24.31 -0.73 -24.68
CA GLY A 45 22.86 -0.61 -24.81
C GLY A 45 22.22 -1.99 -24.95
N GLY A 46 21.09 -2.19 -24.28
CA GLY A 46 20.30 -3.41 -24.35
C GLY A 46 19.03 -3.28 -23.51
N THR A 47 17.95 -2.81 -24.13
CA THR A 47 16.60 -2.81 -23.58
C THR A 47 16.22 -4.26 -23.23
N SER A 48 16.31 -4.63 -21.95
CA SER A 48 15.90 -5.94 -21.45
C SER A 48 14.59 -5.80 -20.69
N ALA A 49 13.54 -6.42 -21.23
CA ALA A 49 12.27 -6.65 -20.56
C ALA A 49 12.48 -7.26 -19.16
N PRO A 50 11.59 -7.03 -18.17
CA PRO A 50 11.72 -7.64 -16.86
C PRO A 50 11.74 -9.16 -17.00
N ARG A 51 12.90 -9.74 -16.70
CA ARG A 51 13.14 -11.18 -16.69
C ARG A 51 12.21 -11.80 -15.65
N ALA A 52 11.35 -12.72 -16.08
CA ALA A 52 10.60 -13.58 -15.17
C ALA A 52 11.55 -14.15 -14.12
N VAL A 53 11.30 -13.86 -12.85
CA VAL A 53 12.03 -14.46 -11.73
C VAL A 53 11.62 -15.93 -11.73
N VAL A 54 12.43 -16.77 -12.37
CA VAL A 54 12.28 -18.22 -12.32
C VAL A 54 12.69 -18.66 -10.93
N SER A 55 11.72 -19.12 -10.15
CA SER A 55 11.90 -19.64 -8.80
C SER A 55 13.00 -20.71 -8.79
N LYS A 56 14.02 -20.54 -7.94
CA LYS A 56 15.01 -21.60 -7.68
C LYS A 56 14.36 -22.62 -6.74
N PRO A 57 14.10 -23.87 -7.16
CA PRO A 57 13.26 -24.77 -6.39
C PRO A 57 14.00 -25.32 -5.16
N GLN A 58 13.40 -25.17 -3.98
CA GLN A 58 13.79 -25.89 -2.76
C GLN A 58 12.66 -26.82 -2.34
N TYR A 59 12.71 -28.07 -2.83
CA TYR A 59 11.64 -29.05 -2.67
C TYR A 59 11.38 -29.40 -1.19
N GLY A 60 10.09 -29.60 -0.85
CA GLY A 60 9.66 -30.10 0.46
C GLY A 60 9.58 -29.06 1.59
N LYS A 61 9.74 -27.77 1.30
CA LYS A 61 9.52 -26.71 2.29
C LYS A 61 8.04 -26.32 2.37
N SER A 62 7.52 -26.29 3.59
CA SER A 62 6.23 -25.71 3.93
C SER A 62 6.43 -24.62 4.98
N VAL A 63 5.53 -23.66 5.03
CA VAL A 63 5.53 -22.58 6.02
C VAL A 63 4.17 -22.53 6.70
N THR A 64 4.18 -22.40 8.02
CA THR A 64 2.95 -22.15 8.78
C THR A 64 2.67 -20.67 8.77
N VAL A 65 1.49 -20.30 8.28
CA VAL A 65 1.01 -18.92 8.25
C VAL A 65 0.96 -18.39 9.68
N GLN A 66 1.75 -17.37 9.97
CA GLN A 66 1.69 -16.69 11.25
C GLN A 66 0.60 -15.62 11.26
N ARG A 67 0.13 -15.25 12.45
CA ARG A 67 -0.81 -14.15 12.62
C ARG A 67 -0.19 -12.87 12.02
N GLY A 68 -0.86 -12.29 11.02
CA GLY A 68 -0.38 -11.09 10.31
C GLY A 68 0.46 -11.35 9.05
N GLN A 69 0.72 -12.60 8.68
CA GLN A 69 1.30 -12.93 7.37
C GLN A 69 0.23 -12.98 6.26
N THR A 70 0.61 -12.56 5.06
CA THR A 70 -0.23 -12.65 3.85
C THR A 70 0.37 -13.62 2.85
N LEU A 71 -0.45 -14.18 1.95
CA LEU A 71 0.04 -15.07 0.90
C LEU A 71 1.12 -14.38 0.06
N TYR A 72 0.92 -13.09 -0.20
CA TYR A 72 1.86 -12.25 -0.92
C TYR A 72 3.22 -12.12 -0.21
N ARG A 73 3.24 -11.85 1.11
CA ARG A 73 4.50 -11.77 1.87
C ARG A 73 5.20 -13.12 1.95
N ILE A 74 4.45 -14.18 2.22
CA ILE A 74 5.00 -15.54 2.26
C ILE A 74 5.62 -15.90 0.90
N ALA A 75 4.96 -15.58 -0.21
CA ALA A 75 5.48 -15.84 -1.55
C ALA A 75 6.76 -15.03 -1.83
N THR A 76 6.74 -13.72 -1.58
CA THR A 76 7.87 -12.82 -1.85
C THR A 76 9.09 -13.09 -0.98
N ASP A 77 8.90 -13.36 0.32
CA ASP A 77 9.98 -13.71 1.25
C ASP A 77 10.69 -15.02 0.87
N ASN A 78 9.99 -15.90 0.14
CA ASN A 78 10.51 -17.18 -0.34
C ASN A 78 10.86 -17.17 -1.85
N GLY A 79 10.81 -16.01 -2.50
CA GLY A 79 11.16 -15.88 -3.93
C GLY A 79 10.22 -16.61 -4.89
N ILE A 80 8.95 -16.76 -4.51
CA ILE A 80 7.90 -17.45 -5.26
C ILE A 80 6.88 -16.42 -5.78
N ALA A 81 6.33 -16.65 -6.97
CA ALA A 81 5.21 -15.84 -7.44
C ALA A 81 3.95 -16.14 -6.60
N PRO A 82 3.20 -15.12 -6.11
CA PRO A 82 2.00 -15.35 -5.32
C PRO A 82 0.96 -16.27 -5.99
N ALA A 83 0.85 -16.19 -7.32
CA ALA A 83 -0.02 -17.06 -8.12
C ALA A 83 0.44 -18.53 -8.09
N ASP A 84 1.74 -18.78 -8.14
CA ASP A 84 2.30 -20.14 -8.05
C ASP A 84 2.09 -20.71 -6.65
N LEU A 85 2.33 -19.91 -5.60
CA LEU A 85 2.07 -20.32 -4.22
C LEU A 85 0.58 -20.62 -4.01
N ALA A 86 -0.31 -19.81 -4.58
CA ALA A 86 -1.75 -20.07 -4.55
C ALA A 86 -2.10 -21.39 -5.25
N ALA A 87 -1.61 -21.59 -6.47
CA ALA A 87 -1.87 -22.77 -7.28
C ALA A 87 -1.39 -24.06 -6.59
N TRP A 88 -0.20 -24.05 -5.99
CA TRP A 88 0.34 -25.21 -5.27
C TRP A 88 -0.39 -25.54 -3.98
N ASN A 89 -1.16 -24.60 -3.44
CA ASN A 89 -1.97 -24.78 -2.23
C ASN A 89 -3.47 -24.85 -2.49
N GLY A 90 -3.88 -24.93 -3.76
CA GLY A 90 -5.29 -24.99 -4.15
C GLY A 90 -6.09 -23.76 -3.72
N LEU A 91 -5.42 -22.60 -3.56
CA LEU A 91 -6.06 -21.36 -3.17
C LEU A 91 -6.65 -20.69 -4.42
N SER A 92 -7.95 -20.52 -4.44
CA SER A 92 -8.65 -19.68 -5.40
C SER A 92 -8.64 -18.22 -4.94
N ALA A 93 -8.70 -17.29 -5.90
CA ALA A 93 -8.93 -15.88 -5.58
C ALA A 93 -10.19 -15.78 -4.70
N PRO A 94 -10.17 -15.02 -3.59
CA PRO A 94 -9.24 -13.94 -3.19
C PRO A 94 -8.00 -14.39 -2.36
N TYR A 95 -7.54 -15.63 -2.51
CA TYR A 95 -6.32 -16.16 -1.90
C TYR A 95 -6.27 -16.04 -0.36
N THR A 96 -7.41 -16.29 0.28
CA THR A 96 -7.55 -16.26 1.74
C THR A 96 -6.69 -17.34 2.40
N ILE A 97 -5.88 -16.91 3.38
CA ILE A 97 -5.11 -17.80 4.23
C ILE A 97 -5.36 -17.48 5.71
N TYR A 98 -5.31 -18.49 6.57
CA TYR A 98 -5.59 -18.36 8.00
C TYR A 98 -4.33 -18.60 8.85
N PRO A 99 -4.17 -17.92 10.00
CA PRO A 99 -3.11 -18.24 10.94
C PRO A 99 -3.16 -19.71 11.36
N GLY A 100 -2.01 -20.39 11.33
CA GLY A 100 -1.87 -21.83 11.59
C GLY A 100 -2.03 -22.72 10.35
N GLN A 101 -2.44 -22.16 9.20
CA GLN A 101 -2.50 -22.90 7.94
C GLN A 101 -1.09 -23.22 7.44
N SER A 102 -0.84 -24.47 7.05
CA SER A 102 0.44 -24.87 6.44
C SER A 102 0.36 -24.69 4.92
N LEU A 103 1.23 -23.85 4.36
CA LEU A 103 1.36 -23.61 2.93
C LEU A 103 2.60 -24.30 2.39
N ARG A 104 2.41 -25.08 1.33
CA ARG A 104 3.47 -25.70 0.53
C ARG A 104 4.14 -24.63 -0.31
N LEU A 105 5.43 -24.43 -0.12
CA LEU A 105 6.17 -23.42 -0.88
C LEU A 105 6.58 -23.92 -2.27
N PHE A 106 6.59 -25.23 -2.51
CA PHE A 106 6.98 -25.82 -3.80
C PHE A 106 6.16 -27.10 -4.07
N PRO A 107 5.97 -27.50 -5.35
CA PRO A 107 5.19 -28.68 -5.70
C PRO A 107 5.87 -29.97 -5.23
N SER A 108 5.07 -30.94 -4.77
CA SER A 108 5.58 -32.12 -4.08
C SER A 108 6.08 -33.26 -4.98
N ASN A 109 6.00 -33.13 -6.30
CA ASN A 109 6.66 -34.01 -7.28
C ASN A 109 6.70 -33.27 -8.62
N GLY A 110 7.68 -33.57 -9.48
CA GLY A 110 8.03 -32.85 -10.72
C GLY A 110 6.97 -32.80 -11.84
N ALA A 111 5.68 -32.68 -11.53
CA ALA A 111 4.63 -32.33 -12.45
C ALA A 111 4.64 -30.81 -12.68
N ARG A 112 5.42 -30.40 -13.68
CA ARG A 112 5.19 -29.15 -14.40
C ARG A 112 3.72 -29.14 -14.87
N PRO A 113 2.91 -28.09 -14.64
CA PRO A 113 1.70 -27.90 -15.43
C PRO A 113 2.15 -27.75 -16.88
N GLY A 114 2.03 -28.85 -17.64
CA GLY A 114 2.40 -28.90 -19.03
C GLY A 114 1.48 -28.00 -19.82
N THR A 115 2.08 -27.04 -20.52
CA THR A 115 1.57 -26.54 -21.80
C THR A 115 1.28 -27.75 -22.69
N THR A 116 0.02 -28.15 -22.82
CA THR A 116 -0.43 -28.99 -23.93
C THR A 116 -0.47 -28.12 -25.18
N VAL A 117 0.67 -28.08 -25.87
CA VAL A 117 0.75 -27.68 -27.27
C VAL A 117 0.17 -28.83 -28.08
N ALA A 118 -1.07 -28.69 -28.53
CA ALA A 118 -1.63 -29.56 -29.55
C ALA A 118 -1.08 -29.13 -30.93
N THR A 119 -0.19 -29.93 -31.51
CA THR A 119 0.30 -29.78 -32.89
C THR A 119 -0.28 -30.87 -33.80
N GLY A 120 -0.93 -30.43 -34.88
CA GLY A 120 -1.33 -31.21 -36.07
C GLY A 120 -2.85 -31.13 -36.30
N ARG A 121 -3.40 -30.52 -37.35
CA ARG A 121 -3.04 -30.52 -38.78
C ARG A 121 -3.84 -29.39 -39.52
N PRO A 122 -3.67 -29.22 -40.86
CA PRO A 122 -3.06 -28.10 -41.55
C PRO A 122 -4.01 -26.92 -41.87
N ALA A 123 -3.39 -25.79 -42.23
CA ALA A 123 -4.03 -24.55 -42.63
C ALA A 123 -4.98 -24.70 -43.83
N THR A 124 -6.20 -24.17 -43.68
CA THR A 124 -6.97 -23.56 -44.77
C THR A 124 -7.24 -22.13 -44.35
N SER A 125 -6.66 -21.20 -45.09
CA SER A 125 -6.83 -19.75 -45.01
C SER A 125 -8.28 -19.31 -45.28
N ALA A 126 -8.89 -18.57 -44.35
CA ALA A 126 -10.11 -17.78 -44.51
C ALA A 126 -10.16 -16.67 -43.43
N PRO A 127 -10.79 -15.51 -43.69
CA PRO A 127 -10.16 -14.20 -43.46
C PRO A 127 -10.30 -13.61 -42.05
N ALA A 128 -9.38 -12.69 -41.77
CA ALA A 128 -9.39 -11.76 -40.65
C ALA A 128 -10.74 -11.04 -40.49
N GLY A 129 -11.26 -11.04 -39.27
CA GLY A 129 -12.43 -10.24 -38.92
C GLY A 129 -13.16 -10.70 -37.67
N ALA A 130 -12.56 -10.48 -36.49
CA ALA A 130 -13.25 -10.13 -35.25
C ALA A 130 -12.21 -10.03 -34.13
N THR A 131 -11.67 -8.85 -33.92
CA THR A 131 -11.16 -8.46 -32.60
C THR A 131 -12.29 -8.72 -31.61
N PRO A 132 -12.10 -9.44 -30.49
CA PRO A 132 -13.11 -9.46 -29.44
C PRO A 132 -13.27 -8.01 -28.99
N THR A 133 -14.43 -7.43 -29.30
CA THR A 133 -14.83 -6.11 -28.83
C THR A 133 -14.66 -6.12 -27.31
N PRO A 134 -13.86 -5.22 -26.72
CA PRO A 134 -13.82 -5.08 -25.27
C PRO A 134 -15.26 -4.88 -24.81
N VAL A 135 -15.75 -5.77 -23.93
CA VAL A 135 -17.03 -5.59 -23.27
C VAL A 135 -16.92 -4.26 -22.54
N ALA A 136 -17.52 -3.21 -23.10
CA ALA A 136 -17.48 -1.89 -22.54
C ALA A 136 -18.07 -1.97 -21.14
N ALA A 137 -17.28 -1.55 -20.14
CA ALA A 137 -17.76 -1.45 -18.78
C ALA A 137 -19.05 -0.59 -18.78
N PRO A 138 -20.09 -0.97 -18.03
CA PRO A 138 -21.32 -0.19 -17.95
C PRO A 138 -21.02 1.27 -17.59
N PRO A 139 -21.78 2.24 -18.11
CA PRO A 139 -21.51 3.66 -17.91
C PRO A 139 -21.48 3.98 -16.40
N PRO A 140 -20.57 4.86 -15.95
CA PRO A 140 -20.45 5.21 -14.54
C PRO A 140 -21.74 5.84 -14.03
N VAL A 141 -22.15 5.46 -12.83
CA VAL A 141 -23.28 6.08 -12.13
C VAL A 141 -22.97 7.56 -11.93
N LYS A 142 -23.89 8.47 -12.25
CA LYS A 142 -23.66 9.92 -12.07
C LYS A 142 -23.49 10.27 -10.58
N SER A 143 -22.57 11.19 -10.30
CA SER A 143 -22.29 11.71 -8.95
C SER A 143 -22.35 13.24 -9.00
N ASP A 144 -23.04 13.84 -8.02
CA ASP A 144 -23.10 15.32 -7.88
C ASP A 144 -21.91 15.88 -7.08
N ILE A 145 -20.95 15.03 -6.71
CA ILE A 145 -19.77 15.42 -5.96
C ILE A 145 -18.70 15.93 -6.92
N ALA A 146 -18.18 17.12 -6.65
CA ALA A 146 -17.00 17.65 -7.33
C ALA A 146 -15.73 16.97 -6.79
N TRP A 147 -15.41 15.80 -7.36
CA TRP A 147 -14.23 15.03 -6.99
C TRP A 147 -12.94 15.73 -7.43
N ARG A 148 -11.87 15.54 -6.65
CA ARG A 148 -10.51 15.96 -7.00
C ARG A 148 -9.52 14.83 -6.75
N TRP A 149 -8.35 14.94 -7.35
CA TRP A 149 -7.27 13.98 -7.13
C TRP A 149 -6.83 13.96 -5.65
N PRO A 150 -6.70 12.76 -5.04
CA PRO A 150 -6.30 12.60 -3.64
C PRO A 150 -4.80 12.76 -3.41
N ALA A 151 -4.00 12.52 -4.44
CA ALA A 151 -2.55 12.61 -4.41
C ALA A 151 -2.02 13.02 -5.78
N ASP A 152 -0.87 13.67 -5.76
CA ASP A 152 -0.07 13.96 -6.94
C ASP A 152 0.69 12.68 -7.34
N GLY A 153 0.94 12.47 -8.63
CA GLY A 153 1.70 11.30 -9.11
C GLY A 153 1.04 10.49 -10.22
N GLN A 154 1.75 9.47 -10.70
CA GLN A 154 1.30 8.63 -11.81
C GLN A 154 0.46 7.46 -11.31
N ILE A 155 -0.52 7.04 -12.12
CA ILE A 155 -1.32 5.85 -11.85
C ILE A 155 -0.45 4.63 -12.17
N VAL A 156 -0.25 3.75 -11.18
CA VAL A 156 0.55 2.52 -11.30
C VAL A 156 -0.26 1.25 -11.12
N GLY A 157 -1.52 1.37 -10.70
CA GLY A 157 -2.50 0.29 -10.59
C GLY A 157 -3.88 0.82 -10.96
N ARG A 158 -4.70 -0.02 -11.61
CA ARG A 158 -6.02 0.37 -12.12
C ARG A 158 -7.10 -0.53 -11.54
N PHE A 159 -8.29 0.03 -11.46
CA PHE A 159 -9.49 -0.69 -11.06
C PHE A 159 -9.77 -1.85 -12.03
N VAL A 160 -10.13 -3.01 -11.47
CA VAL A 160 -10.60 -4.16 -12.24
C VAL A 160 -11.97 -4.56 -11.68
N PRO A 161 -13.06 -4.48 -12.49
CA PRO A 161 -14.39 -4.85 -12.03
C PRO A 161 -14.45 -6.27 -11.48
N GLY A 162 -14.97 -6.42 -10.26
CA GLY A 162 -15.14 -7.73 -9.61
C GLY A 162 -13.87 -8.33 -9.00
N ASP A 163 -12.71 -7.69 -9.14
CA ASP A 163 -11.47 -8.11 -8.50
C ASP A 163 -11.37 -7.50 -7.10
N ALA A 164 -11.26 -8.36 -6.08
CA ALA A 164 -11.11 -7.93 -4.69
C ALA A 164 -9.74 -7.29 -4.38
N SER A 165 -8.74 -7.51 -5.23
CA SER A 165 -7.39 -6.95 -5.06
C SER A 165 -7.21 -5.62 -5.78
N ASN A 166 -8.07 -5.32 -6.76
CA ASN A 166 -7.97 -4.14 -7.62
C ASN A 166 -9.28 -3.32 -7.56
N GLN A 167 -9.71 -2.97 -6.34
CA GLN A 167 -10.95 -2.26 -6.05
C GLN A 167 -10.87 -0.73 -6.23
N GLY A 168 -9.71 -0.23 -6.67
CA GLY A 168 -9.44 1.20 -6.84
C GLY A 168 -8.29 1.46 -7.80
N VAL A 169 -7.68 2.64 -7.68
CA VAL A 169 -6.46 3.01 -8.41
C VAL A 169 -5.30 3.16 -7.44
N ASP A 170 -4.11 2.77 -7.90
CA ASP A 170 -2.88 2.99 -7.15
C ASP A 170 -2.14 4.19 -7.74
N ILE A 171 -1.79 5.15 -6.90
CA ILE A 171 -1.09 6.38 -7.28
C ILE A 171 0.29 6.34 -6.65
N ALA A 172 1.33 6.32 -7.49
CA ALA A 172 2.71 6.34 -7.02
C ALA A 172 3.08 7.70 -6.44
N GLY A 173 3.92 7.69 -5.42
CA GLY A 173 4.52 8.88 -4.82
C GLY A 173 5.65 8.47 -3.89
N ASN A 174 6.00 9.37 -2.97
CA ASN A 174 7.07 9.18 -2.00
C ASN A 174 6.50 9.07 -0.59
N ALA A 175 7.23 8.39 0.29
CA ALA A 175 6.88 8.36 1.71
C ALA A 175 6.82 9.78 2.30
N GLY A 176 5.65 10.16 2.81
CA GLY A 176 5.41 11.50 3.37
C GLY A 176 4.63 12.44 2.46
N ASP A 177 4.43 12.11 1.19
CA ASP A 177 3.64 12.94 0.27
C ASP A 177 2.21 13.12 0.80
N ALA A 178 1.64 14.29 0.55
CA ALA A 178 0.33 14.64 1.09
C ALA A 178 -0.78 13.81 0.43
N VAL A 179 -1.57 13.10 1.25
CA VAL A 179 -2.83 12.49 0.85
C VAL A 179 -3.97 13.38 1.30
N ARG A 180 -4.81 13.80 0.36
CA ARG A 180 -5.85 14.82 0.54
C ARG A 180 -7.24 14.24 0.32
N ALA A 181 -8.23 14.73 1.07
CA ALA A 181 -9.62 14.37 0.86
C ALA A 181 -10.08 14.82 -0.55
N THR A 182 -10.75 13.92 -1.27
CA THR A 182 -11.22 14.16 -2.64
C THR A 182 -12.51 14.98 -2.71
N ALA A 183 -13.20 15.13 -1.59
CA ALA A 183 -14.38 15.97 -1.43
C ALA A 183 -14.65 16.23 0.06
N ASP A 184 -15.59 17.15 0.36
CA ASP A 184 -16.09 17.39 1.71
C ASP A 184 -16.74 16.12 2.28
N GLY A 185 -16.57 15.84 3.57
CA GLY A 185 -17.20 14.69 4.19
C GLY A 185 -16.90 14.50 5.67
N VAL A 186 -17.27 13.32 6.18
CA VAL A 186 -17.00 12.88 7.55
C VAL A 186 -16.17 11.60 7.51
N VAL A 187 -15.08 11.56 8.28
CA VAL A 187 -14.28 10.35 8.44
C VAL A 187 -15.10 9.31 9.20
N VAL A 188 -15.42 8.19 8.57
CA VAL A 188 -16.17 7.08 9.18
C VAL A 188 -15.28 5.90 9.56
N TYR A 189 -13.99 5.96 9.20
CA TYR A 189 -12.99 5.01 9.62
C TYR A 189 -11.61 5.64 9.58
N SER A 190 -10.80 5.41 10.62
CA SER A 190 -9.38 5.79 10.66
C SER A 190 -8.62 4.74 11.48
N GLY A 191 -7.98 3.78 10.81
CA GLY A 191 -7.40 2.62 11.49
C GLY A 191 -6.65 1.67 10.55
N ALA A 192 -6.22 0.53 11.08
CA ALA A 192 -5.50 -0.52 10.33
C ALA A 192 -6.07 -1.92 10.53
N GLY A 193 -7.31 -2.01 11.02
CA GLY A 193 -8.03 -3.27 11.25
C GLY A 193 -8.54 -3.93 9.98
N LEU A 194 -8.57 -3.23 8.84
CA LEU A 194 -8.99 -3.78 7.56
C LEU A 194 -7.79 -4.39 6.83
N VAL A 195 -7.83 -5.71 6.67
CA VAL A 195 -6.80 -6.50 6.00
C VAL A 195 -6.65 -6.03 4.55
N GLY A 196 -5.40 -5.91 4.09
CA GLY A 196 -5.08 -5.50 2.72
C GLY A 196 -4.91 -4.00 2.52
N TYR A 197 -5.47 -3.15 3.40
CA TYR A 197 -5.42 -1.69 3.24
C TYR A 197 -4.29 -1.01 4.01
N GLY A 198 -3.69 -1.68 4.98
CA GLY A 198 -2.74 -1.05 5.91
C GLY A 198 -3.40 0.09 6.69
N GLU A 199 -2.68 1.20 6.89
CA GLU A 199 -3.24 2.39 7.51
C GLU A 199 -4.25 3.03 6.56
N LEU A 200 -5.52 2.96 6.93
CA LEU A 200 -6.67 3.31 6.10
C LEU A 200 -7.49 4.45 6.70
N ILE A 201 -7.97 5.34 5.84
CA ILE A 201 -9.01 6.31 6.13
C ILE A 201 -10.18 6.06 5.18
N ILE A 202 -11.41 6.11 5.68
CA ILE A 202 -12.63 6.12 4.86
C ILE A 202 -13.42 7.40 5.16
N VAL A 203 -13.76 8.16 4.13
CA VAL A 203 -14.56 9.38 4.21
C VAL A 203 -15.93 9.15 3.58
N LYS A 204 -16.99 9.43 4.33
CA LYS A 204 -18.38 9.47 3.85
C LYS A 204 -18.71 10.87 3.35
N HIS A 205 -19.09 10.95 2.08
CA HIS A 205 -19.47 12.20 1.42
C HIS A 205 -21.00 12.37 1.37
N SER A 206 -21.73 11.25 1.25
CA SER A 206 -23.19 11.20 1.37
C SER A 206 -23.63 9.81 1.83
N GLU A 207 -24.94 9.54 1.85
CA GLU A 207 -25.45 8.18 2.13
C GLU A 207 -24.94 7.14 1.13
N ALA A 208 -24.78 7.52 -0.13
CA ALA A 208 -24.40 6.61 -1.20
C ALA A 208 -22.89 6.62 -1.50
N TRP A 209 -22.15 7.69 -1.17
CA TRP A 209 -20.78 7.90 -1.63
C TRP A 209 -19.74 7.85 -0.51
N LEU A 210 -18.73 7.00 -0.69
CA LEU A 210 -17.56 6.86 0.17
C LEU A 210 -16.28 6.97 -0.66
N SER A 211 -15.20 7.44 -0.04
CA SER A 211 -13.84 7.30 -0.56
C SER A 211 -12.91 6.65 0.45
N ALA A 212 -11.98 5.82 -0.01
CA ALA A 212 -11.03 5.09 0.82
C ALA A 212 -9.59 5.44 0.42
N TYR A 213 -8.72 5.61 1.43
CA TYR A 213 -7.33 6.03 1.28
C TYR A 213 -6.45 5.04 2.05
N GLY A 214 -5.85 4.09 1.35
CA GLY A 214 -5.04 3.02 1.93
C GLY A 214 -3.52 3.26 1.84
N HIS A 215 -2.78 2.37 2.48
CA HIS A 215 -1.32 2.29 2.48
C HIS A 215 -0.59 3.51 3.07
N ASN A 216 -1.27 4.33 3.86
CA ASN A 216 -0.67 5.52 4.46
C ASN A 216 0.47 5.15 5.43
N ARG A 217 1.43 6.05 5.65
CA ARG A 217 2.38 5.88 6.76
C ARG A 217 1.87 6.50 8.05
N LYS A 218 0.98 7.49 7.93
CA LYS A 218 0.44 8.26 9.06
C LYS A 218 -0.93 8.82 8.71
N ARG A 219 -1.89 8.66 9.61
CA ARG A 219 -3.21 9.31 9.55
C ARG A 219 -3.15 10.62 10.34
N LEU A 220 -3.74 11.67 9.79
CA LEU A 220 -3.80 13.02 10.39
C LEU A 220 -5.21 13.40 10.87
N VAL A 221 -6.16 12.47 10.73
CA VAL A 221 -7.56 12.65 11.09
C VAL A 221 -8.08 11.43 11.85
N ASN A 222 -9.09 11.66 12.70
CA ASN A 222 -9.73 10.63 13.50
C ASN A 222 -11.15 10.35 13.00
N GLU A 223 -11.70 9.20 13.40
CA GLU A 223 -13.12 8.88 13.17
C GLU A 223 -14.04 9.97 13.75
N GLY A 224 -15.12 10.29 13.02
CA GLY A 224 -16.07 11.35 13.35
C GLY A 224 -15.63 12.75 12.89
N GLN A 225 -14.38 12.95 12.47
CA GLN A 225 -13.88 14.26 12.06
C GLN A 225 -14.48 14.69 10.71
N ARG A 226 -14.91 15.95 10.62
CA ARG A 226 -15.28 16.59 9.34
C ARG A 226 -14.02 17.02 8.58
N VAL A 227 -13.99 16.75 7.28
CA VAL A 227 -12.90 17.13 6.39
C VAL A 227 -13.42 17.92 5.20
N LYS A 228 -12.58 18.83 4.70
CA LYS A 228 -12.86 19.62 3.50
C LYS A 228 -12.14 19.07 2.28
N SER A 229 -12.72 19.28 1.11
CA SER A 229 -12.09 18.97 -0.17
C SER A 229 -10.70 19.60 -0.23
N GLY A 230 -9.69 18.77 -0.53
CA GLY A 230 -8.28 19.19 -0.61
C GLY A 230 -7.54 19.25 0.72
N GLN A 231 -8.24 19.11 1.86
CA GLN A 231 -7.60 19.02 3.17
C GLN A 231 -6.69 17.80 3.22
N GLN A 232 -5.46 17.97 3.72
CA GLN A 232 -4.58 16.84 3.96
C GLN A 232 -5.11 16.00 5.13
N ILE A 233 -5.24 14.69 4.90
CA ILE A 233 -5.80 13.73 5.85
C ILE A 233 -4.80 12.65 6.25
N ALA A 234 -3.75 12.46 5.46
CA ALA A 234 -2.70 11.49 5.73
C ALA A 234 -1.38 11.86 5.04
N GLU A 235 -0.36 11.09 5.37
CA GLU A 235 0.92 11.05 4.67
C GLU A 235 1.03 9.69 3.95
N MET A 236 1.38 9.73 2.67
CA MET A 236 1.56 8.54 1.85
C MET A 236 2.65 7.63 2.42
N GLY A 237 2.47 6.33 2.26
CA GLY A 237 3.44 5.34 2.69
C GLY A 237 3.33 4.06 1.89
N ARG A 238 3.70 2.98 2.55
CA ARG A 238 3.73 1.61 1.99
C ARG A 238 3.17 0.58 2.96
N SER A 239 2.32 0.98 3.90
CA SER A 239 1.79 0.04 4.90
C SER A 239 0.95 -1.04 4.20
N GLY A 240 1.43 -2.27 4.14
CA GLY A 240 0.75 -3.34 3.38
C GLY A 240 0.95 -3.30 1.86
N ALA A 241 1.83 -2.44 1.33
CA ALA A 241 2.17 -2.34 -0.10
C ALA A 241 3.65 -2.66 -0.36
N SER A 242 4.01 -2.92 -1.63
CA SER A 242 5.37 -3.24 -2.07
C SER A 242 6.26 -2.01 -2.32
N ARG A 243 5.65 -0.83 -2.41
CA ARG A 243 6.30 0.47 -2.65
C ARG A 243 5.46 1.58 -2.05
N ASP A 244 6.02 2.79 -1.97
CA ASP A 244 5.26 3.96 -1.57
C ASP A 244 4.21 4.30 -2.64
N MET A 245 2.95 4.25 -2.24
CA MET A 245 1.80 4.51 -3.09
C MET A 245 0.56 4.80 -2.23
N LEU A 246 -0.42 5.48 -2.81
CA LEU A 246 -1.77 5.57 -2.30
C LEU A 246 -2.64 4.55 -3.05
N HIS A 247 -3.30 3.66 -2.32
CA HIS A 247 -4.46 2.94 -2.86
C HIS A 247 -5.71 3.80 -2.63
N PHE A 248 -6.40 4.16 -3.70
CA PHE A 248 -7.57 5.04 -3.65
C PHE A 248 -8.80 4.39 -4.27
N GLU A 249 -9.91 4.39 -3.53
CA GLU A 249 -11.19 3.89 -4.00
C GLU A 249 -12.28 4.95 -3.93
N ILE A 250 -13.25 4.84 -4.84
CA ILE A 250 -14.57 5.45 -4.71
C ILE A 250 -15.58 4.31 -4.62
N ARG A 251 -16.52 4.41 -3.69
CA ARG A 251 -17.56 3.39 -3.49
C ARG A 251 -18.94 4.03 -3.58
N TYR A 252 -19.81 3.42 -4.35
CA TYR A 252 -21.23 3.76 -4.48
C TYR A 252 -22.08 2.65 -3.85
N ASN A 253 -22.90 3.00 -2.85
CA ASN A 253 -23.68 2.04 -2.06
C ASN A 253 -22.82 0.89 -1.51
N GLY A 254 -21.61 1.22 -1.03
CA GLY A 254 -20.63 0.28 -0.48
C GLY A 254 -19.84 -0.55 -1.52
N LYS A 255 -20.23 -0.52 -2.79
CA LYS A 255 -19.54 -1.24 -3.88
C LYS A 255 -18.47 -0.35 -4.53
N PRO A 256 -17.25 -0.86 -4.77
CA PRO A 256 -16.22 -0.11 -5.47
C PRO A 256 -16.63 0.15 -6.93
N VAL A 257 -16.33 1.35 -7.40
CA VAL A 257 -16.52 1.80 -8.79
C VAL A 257 -15.19 2.36 -9.31
N ASP A 258 -14.98 2.37 -10.63
CA ASP A 258 -13.73 2.89 -11.22
C ASP A 258 -13.54 4.38 -10.87
N PRO A 259 -12.53 4.74 -10.06
CA PRO A 259 -12.29 6.14 -9.68
C PRO A 259 -12.04 7.07 -10.88
N LEU A 260 -11.53 6.54 -12.00
CA LEU A 260 -11.21 7.33 -13.18
C LEU A 260 -12.45 7.81 -13.94
N GLY A 261 -13.63 7.22 -13.67
CA GLY A 261 -14.91 7.72 -14.17
C GLY A 261 -15.43 8.95 -13.42
N TYR A 262 -14.81 9.31 -12.29
CA TYR A 262 -15.27 10.37 -11.38
C TYR A 262 -14.23 11.47 -11.17
N LEU A 263 -12.95 11.11 -11.18
CA LEU A 263 -11.87 12.06 -11.02
C LEU A 263 -11.74 12.97 -12.26
N PRO A 264 -11.31 14.24 -12.08
CA PRO A 264 -11.01 15.11 -13.21
C PRO A 264 -9.95 14.47 -14.12
N PRO A 265 -10.00 14.71 -15.44
CA PRO A 265 -8.95 14.27 -16.35
C PRO A 265 -7.59 14.81 -15.90
N LYS A 266 -6.56 13.98 -16.03
CA LYS A 266 -5.17 14.29 -15.70
C LYS A 266 -4.43 14.86 -16.89
#